data_AF-A0A5M5K6C2-F1
#
_entry.id   AF-A0A5M5K6C2-F1
#
_cell.length_a   1.000
_cell.length_b   1.000
_cell.length_c   1.000
_cell.angle_alpha   90.00
_cell.angle_beta   90.00
_cell.angle_gamma   90.00
#
_symmetry.space_group_name_H-M   'P 1'
#
loop_
_entity.id
_entity.type
_entity.pdbx_description
1 polymer ?
#
loop_
_entity_poly.entity_id
_entity_poly.type
_entity_poly.pdbx_seq_one_letter_code
_entity_poly.pdbx_strand_id
1 'polypeptide(L)'
;MQWGTRAGATGTTSLYFPTSFYDTNYNVYLTGGINVTGESFVYAPGYDPKNKNKSYFKFLTRGINSTPAIVWTGWDFTWFAIGRWK
;
A
#
# COMPACT_ATOMS: atom_id res chain seq x y z
N MET A 1 -9.88 7.12 -12.16
CA MET A 1 -8.98 6.12 -11.55
C MET A 1 -7.82 6.89 -10.91
N GLN A 2 -7.20 6.47 -9.81
CA GLN A 2 -5.80 6.83 -9.54
C GLN A 2 -5.03 5.56 -9.19
N TRP A 3 -3.80 5.42 -9.68
CA TRP A 3 -3.00 4.22 -9.49
C TRP A 3 -1.52 4.56 -9.61
N GLY A 4 -0.66 3.64 -9.19
CA GLY A 4 0.78 3.74 -9.35
C GLY A 4 1.53 2.62 -8.65
N THR A 5 2.85 2.74 -8.63
CA THR A 5 3.74 1.88 -7.87
C THR A 5 4.46 2.68 -6.79
N ARG A 6 4.92 1.99 -5.75
CA ARG A 6 5.74 2.60 -4.70
C ARG A 6 6.55 1.55 -3.96
N ALA A 7 7.75 1.91 -3.55
CA ALA A 7 8.51 1.17 -2.56
C ALA A 7 7.78 1.08 -1.21
N GLY A 8 7.93 -0.07 -0.56
CA GLY A 8 7.50 -0.29 0.82
C GLY A 8 8.30 0.55 1.80
N ALA A 9 7.87 0.57 3.06
CA ALA A 9 8.53 1.32 4.12
C ALA A 9 8.47 0.58 5.46
N THR A 10 9.46 0.87 6.32
CA THR A 10 9.40 0.51 7.73
C THR A 10 8.44 1.44 8.46
N GLY A 11 7.47 0.87 9.17
CA GLY A 11 6.42 1.63 9.84
C GLY A 11 5.28 2.04 8.89
N THR A 12 4.32 2.76 9.46
CA THR A 12 3.20 3.32 8.69
C THR A 12 3.59 4.68 8.13
N THR A 13 3.36 4.91 6.83
CA THR A 13 3.64 6.20 6.18
C THR A 13 2.57 6.57 5.16
N SER A 14 2.57 7.81 4.66
CA SER A 14 1.52 8.36 3.79
C SER A 14 1.86 8.20 2.31
N LEU A 15 0.89 7.81 1.50
CA LEU A 15 0.92 7.83 0.03
C LEU A 15 -0.04 8.90 -0.49
N TYR A 16 0.52 9.88 -1.18
CA TYR A 16 -0.22 11.03 -1.71
C TYR A 16 -0.75 10.75 -3.10
N PHE A 17 -2.03 11.06 -3.31
CA PHE A 17 -2.66 10.94 -4.61
C PHE A 17 -2.21 12.06 -5.56
N PRO A 18 -2.06 11.78 -6.86
CA PRO A 18 -1.85 12.83 -7.88
C PRO A 18 -2.90 13.95 -7.86
N THR A 19 -4.16 13.61 -7.57
CA THR A 19 -5.25 14.58 -7.32
C THR A 19 -6.06 14.18 -6.10
N SER A 20 -6.58 15.15 -5.35
CA SER A 20 -7.48 14.85 -4.24
C SER A 20 -8.81 14.27 -4.72
N PHE A 21 -9.35 13.28 -4.00
CA PHE A 21 -10.74 12.87 -4.12
C PHE A 21 -11.69 13.93 -3.53
N TYR A 22 -12.97 13.87 -3.89
CA TYR A 22 -14.00 14.77 -3.38
C TYR A 22 -14.17 14.64 -1.85
N ASP A 23 -14.19 13.39 -1.37
CA ASP A 23 -14.32 13.01 0.04
C ASP A 23 -13.43 11.78 0.36
N THR A 24 -13.65 11.16 1.52
CA THR A 24 -12.94 9.94 1.95
C THR A 24 -13.67 8.64 1.58
N ASN A 25 -14.78 8.73 0.84
CA ASN A 25 -15.56 7.60 0.34
C ASN A 25 -14.95 7.04 -0.96
N TYR A 26 -13.65 6.75 -0.90
CA TYR A 26 -12.93 6.00 -1.92
C TYR A 26 -12.43 4.67 -1.36
N ASN A 27 -12.24 3.70 -2.24
CA ASN A 27 -11.64 2.41 -1.93
C ASN A 27 -10.17 2.41 -2.35
N VAL A 28 -9.33 1.71 -1.59
CA VAL A 28 -7.90 1.51 -1.89
C VAL A 28 -7.64 0.02 -1.96
N TYR A 29 -6.88 -0.38 -2.97
CA TYR A 29 -6.43 -1.74 -3.18
C TYR A 29 -4.93 -1.73 -3.44
N LEU A 30 -4.27 -2.73 -2.88
CA LEU A 30 -2.82 -2.86 -2.86
C LEU A 30 -2.49 -4.28 -3.28
N THR A 31 -1.49 -4.44 -4.14
CA THR A 31 -0.94 -5.73 -4.49
C THR A 31 0.58 -5.68 -4.40
N GLY A 32 1.16 -6.70 -3.79
CA GLY A 32 2.60 -6.79 -3.68
C GLY A 32 3.25 -6.92 -5.06
N GLY A 33 4.35 -6.20 -5.29
CA GLY A 33 5.21 -6.44 -6.43
C GLY A 33 5.86 -7.82 -6.29
N ILE A 34 5.85 -8.60 -7.37
CA ILE A 34 6.53 -9.89 -7.41
C ILE A 34 8.03 -9.60 -7.56
N ASN A 35 8.73 -9.52 -6.44
CA ASN A 35 10.18 -9.61 -6.45
C ASN A 35 10.58 -11.08 -6.44
N VAL A 36 11.48 -11.45 -7.35
CA VAL A 36 12.02 -12.81 -7.41
C VAL A 36 13.00 -12.99 -6.27
N THR A 37 12.55 -13.60 -5.17
CA THR A 37 13.43 -14.00 -4.07
C THR A 37 13.54 -15.50 -4.06
N GLY A 38 14.76 -16.04 -3.90
CA GLY A 38 15.06 -17.47 -3.92
C GLY A 38 14.44 -18.30 -2.78
N GLU A 39 13.38 -17.79 -2.15
CA GLU A 39 12.62 -18.44 -1.08
C GLU A 39 11.13 -18.07 -1.16
N SER A 40 10.30 -18.92 -0.54
CA SER A 40 8.88 -18.63 -0.32
C SER A 40 8.71 -17.48 0.66
N PHE A 41 8.00 -16.44 0.23
CA PHE A 41 7.75 -15.24 1.03
C PHE A 41 6.29 -14.79 0.87
N VAL A 42 5.62 -14.49 1.99
CA VAL A 42 4.29 -13.86 1.96
C VAL A 42 4.49 -12.36 2.04
N TYR A 43 3.99 -11.61 1.06
CA TYR A 43 4.02 -10.15 1.08
C TYR A 43 2.60 -9.58 1.15
N ALA A 44 2.38 -8.67 2.10
CA ALA A 44 1.09 -8.05 2.39
C ALA A 44 1.24 -6.52 2.55
N PRO A 45 1.14 -5.74 1.46
CA PRO A 45 0.89 -4.30 1.59
C PRO A 45 -0.54 -4.07 2.11
N GLY A 46 -0.66 -3.20 3.10
CA GLY A 46 -1.94 -2.84 3.73
C GLY A 46 -2.08 -1.33 3.88
N TYR A 47 -3.31 -0.88 4.16
CA TYR A 47 -3.58 0.51 4.52
C TYR A 47 -4.44 0.61 5.76
N ASP A 48 -4.39 1.76 6.43
CA ASP A 48 -5.26 2.07 7.55
C ASP A 48 -6.56 2.74 7.05
N PRO A 49 -7.70 2.02 7.05
CA PRO A 49 -8.96 2.56 6.55
C PRO A 49 -9.52 3.69 7.42
N LYS A 50 -9.11 3.80 8.69
CA LYS A 50 -9.57 4.85 9.62
C LYS A 50 -8.83 6.17 9.44
N ASN A 51 -7.66 6.14 8.80
CA ASN A 51 -6.80 7.31 8.57
C ASN A 51 -6.73 7.72 7.08
N LYS A 52 -7.84 7.53 6.35
CA LYS A 52 -7.99 8.03 4.97
C LYS A 52 -8.15 9.55 4.96
N ASN A 53 -7.45 10.21 4.02
CA ASN A 53 -7.60 11.63 3.72
C ASN A 53 -7.99 11.81 2.24
N LYS A 54 -8.55 12.96 1.88
CA LYS A 54 -8.88 13.29 0.48
C LYS A 54 -7.66 13.25 -0.45
N SER A 55 -6.48 13.58 0.06
CA SER A 55 -5.24 13.70 -0.72
C SER A 55 -4.24 12.57 -0.50
N TYR A 56 -4.48 11.69 0.47
CA TYR A 56 -3.57 10.59 0.79
C TYR A 56 -4.24 9.47 1.58
N PHE A 57 -3.60 8.31 1.63
CA PHE A 57 -3.89 7.27 2.62
C PHE A 57 -2.61 6.84 3.33
N LYS A 58 -2.74 6.29 4.54
CA LYS A 58 -1.61 5.70 5.26
C LYS A 58 -1.49 4.22 4.94
N PHE A 59 -0.29 3.77 4.56
CA PHE A 59 0.00 2.39 4.22
C PHE A 59 1.15 1.83 5.07
N LEU A 60 1.25 0.51 5.04
CA LEU A 60 2.27 -0.28 5.70
C LEU A 60 2.60 -1.49 4.82
N THR A 61 3.85 -1.95 4.84
CA THR A 61 4.30 -3.09 4.03
C THR A 61 4.94 -4.14 4.92
N ARG A 62 4.24 -5.26 5.07
CA ARG A 62 4.64 -6.37 5.95
C ARG A 62 4.86 -7.61 5.13
N GLY A 63 5.76 -8.47 5.59
CA GLY A 63 5.93 -9.79 5.01
C GLY A 63 6.22 -10.84 6.06
N ILE A 64 6.15 -12.10 5.63
CA ILE A 64 6.52 -13.28 6.43
C ILE A 64 7.53 -14.06 5.59
N ASN A 65 8.72 -14.24 6.16
CA ASN A 65 9.78 -15.06 5.57
C ASN A 65 9.65 -16.53 6.03
N SER A 66 10.58 -17.36 5.58
CA SER A 66 10.67 -18.79 5.93
C SER A 66 10.82 -19.08 7.43
N THR A 67 11.14 -18.08 8.27
CA THR A 67 11.35 -18.20 9.73
C THR A 67 10.15 -17.71 10.56
N PRO A 68 8.92 -17.95 10.10
CA PRO A 68 7.65 -17.30 10.47
C PRO A 68 7.64 -15.87 11.05
N ALA A 69 8.65 -15.04 10.80
CA ALA A 69 8.75 -13.72 11.43
C ALA A 69 7.97 -12.68 10.62
N ILE A 70 7.13 -11.88 11.27
CA ILE A 70 6.49 -10.72 10.63
C ILE A 70 7.51 -9.59 10.57
N VAL A 71 7.95 -9.25 9.37
CA VAL A 71 8.97 -8.23 9.13
C VAL A 71 8.41 -7.04 8.35
N TRP A 72 9.05 -5.88 8.52
CA TRP A 72 8.88 -4.75 7.60
C TRP A 72 9.60 -5.05 6.30
N THR A 73 9.04 -4.62 5.18
CA THR A 73 9.66 -4.80 3.87
C THR A 73 9.61 -3.53 3.03
N GLY A 74 10.70 -3.26 2.33
CA GLY A 74 10.81 -2.20 1.34
C GLY A 74 10.32 -2.60 -0.06
N TRP A 75 9.81 -3.82 -0.24
CA TRP A 75 9.41 -4.31 -1.56
C TRP A 75 8.35 -3.43 -2.19
N ASP A 76 8.51 -3.18 -3.49
CA ASP A 76 7.55 -2.40 -4.25
C ASP A 76 6.16 -3.03 -4.21
N PHE A 77 5.13 -2.20 -4.22
CA PHE A 77 3.74 -2.60 -4.40
C PHE A 77 3.07 -1.73 -5.45
N THR A 78 2.07 -2.29 -6.11
CA THR A 78 1.15 -1.54 -6.96
C THR A 78 -0.09 -1.19 -6.15
N TRP A 79 -0.62 0.00 -6.37
CA TRP A 79 -1.83 0.47 -5.72
C TRP A 79 -2.80 1.04 -6.75
N PHE A 80 -4.09 0.93 -6.45
CA PHE A 80 -5.10 1.76 -7.08
C PHE A 80 -6.12 2.23 -6.06
N ALA A 81 -6.62 3.44 -6.28
CA ALA A 81 -7.68 4.05 -5.52
C ALA A 81 -8.81 4.50 -6.46
N ILE A 82 -10.05 4.25 -6.05
CA ILE A 82 -11.25 4.57 -6.83
C ILE A 82 -12.30 5.24 -5.96
N GLY A 83 -12.83 6.37 -6.43
CA GLY A 83 -13.81 7.20 -5.75
C GLY A 83 -14.21 8.36 -6.64
N ARG A 84 -15.04 9.27 -6.13
CA ARG A 84 -15.45 10.47 -6.87
C ARG A 84 -14.33 11.52 -6.88
N TRP A 85 -14.02 12.00 -8.09
CA TRP A 85 -13.27 13.24 -8.29
C TRP A 85 -14.17 14.43 -7.93
N LYS A 86 -13.55 15.59 -7.74
CA LYS A 86 -14.29 16.86 -7.66
C LYS A 86 -15.19 17.03 -8.88
#